data_AF-A0A1W1HT79-F1
#
_entry.id   AF-A0A1W1HT79-F1
#
_cell.length_a   1.000
_cell.length_b   1.000
_cell.length_c   1.000
_cell.angle_alpha   90.00
_cell.angle_beta   90.00
_cell.angle_gamma   90.00
#
_symmetry.space_group_name_H-M   'P 1'
#
loop_
_entity.id
_entity.type
_entity.pdbx_description
1 polymer ?
#
loop_
_entity_poly.entity_id
_entity_poly.type
_entity_poly.pdbx_seq_one_letter_code
_entity_poly.pdbx_strand_id
1 'polypeptide(L)' 'MADTSTPQSNPSASTAELPERLCTWCKVSMTKRLVAGGQFIHYTCPKCVFQHTTKRAPKTE' A
#
# COMPACT_ATOMS: atom_id res chain seq x y z
N MET A 1 20.84 13.27 -30.96
CA MET A 1 19.76 13.90 -30.18
C MET A 1 19.28 12.86 -29.18
N ALA A 2 19.37 13.15 -27.87
CA ALA A 2 19.06 12.20 -26.80
C ALA A 2 17.55 12.11 -26.57
N ASP A 3 16.97 10.92 -26.65
CA ASP A 3 15.59 10.68 -26.22
C ASP A 3 15.61 10.17 -24.78
N THR A 4 15.28 11.09 -23.87
CA THR A 4 15.13 10.84 -22.44
C THR A 4 13.86 10.04 -22.21
N SER A 5 13.97 8.71 -22.26
CA SER A 5 12.95 7.81 -21.72
C SER A 5 12.84 8.02 -20.22
N THR A 6 11.82 8.77 -19.81
CA THR A 6 11.49 9.02 -18.41
C THR A 6 10.98 7.69 -17.82
N PRO A 7 11.56 7.13 -16.74
CA PRO A 7 10.94 6.00 -16.07
C PRO A 7 9.66 6.50 -15.42
N GLN A 8 8.53 6.13 -16.00
CA GLN A 8 7.21 6.31 -15.41
C GLN A 8 7.19 5.51 -14.10
N SER A 9 7.54 6.18 -13.00
CA SER A 9 7.36 5.65 -11.65
C SER A 9 5.87 5.41 -11.44
N ASN A 10 5.41 4.22 -11.77
CA ASN A 10 4.07 3.76 -11.48
C ASN A 10 3.99 3.60 -9.96
N PRO A 11 3.30 4.49 -9.21
CA PRO A 11 3.21 4.40 -7.74
C PRO A 11 2.51 3.11 -7.28
N SER A 12 1.91 2.40 -8.24
CA SER A 12 1.28 1.09 -8.11
C SER A 12 2.28 -0.04 -7.78
N ALA A 13 3.54 0.04 -8.21
CA ALA A 13 4.47 -1.10 -8.11
C ALA A 13 4.85 -1.43 -6.66
N SER A 14 5.20 -0.42 -5.85
CA SER A 14 5.57 -0.61 -4.43
C SER A 14 4.39 -1.03 -3.56
N THR A 15 3.17 -0.75 -4.03
CA THR A 15 1.92 -1.04 -3.35
C THR A 15 1.39 -2.43 -3.75
N ALA A 16 1.66 -2.89 -4.98
CA ALA A 16 1.27 -4.21 -5.47
C ALA A 16 1.85 -5.36 -4.62
N GLU A 17 3.08 -5.20 -4.11
CA GLU A 17 3.72 -6.19 -3.23
C GLU A 17 3.14 -6.24 -1.80
N LEU A 18 2.28 -5.29 -1.41
CA LEU A 18 1.69 -5.28 -0.07
C LEU A 18 0.51 -6.26 0.01
N PRO A 19 0.35 -6.99 1.11
CA PRO A 19 -0.79 -7.89 1.26
C PRO A 19 -2.10 -7.11 1.17
N GLU A 20 -3.06 -7.69 0.46
CA GLU A 20 -4.41 -7.14 0.40
C GLU A 20 -5.18 -7.50 1.68
N ARG A 21 -5.99 -6.56 2.17
CA ARG A 21 -6.82 -6.75 3.35
C ARG A 21 -8.23 -6.26 3.07
N LEU A 22 -9.21 -7.05 3.53
CA LEU A 22 -10.61 -6.69 3.49
C LEU A 22 -11.01 -6.01 4.81
N CYS A 23 -11.90 -5.03 4.72
CA CYS A 23 -12.51 -4.43 5.89
C CYS A 23 -13.29 -5.49 6.67
N THR A 24 -13.09 -5.54 8.00
CA THR A 24 -13.80 -6.48 8.89
C THR A 24 -15.31 -6.38 8.79
N TRP A 25 -15.85 -5.16 8.59
CA TRP A 25 -17.28 -4.87 8.55
C TRP A 25 -17.84 -4.97 7.13
N CYS A 26 -17.31 -4.17 6.20
CA CYS A 26 -17.86 -4.06 4.86
C CYS A 26 -17.41 -5.18 3.91
N LYS A 27 -16.38 -5.97 4.29
CA LYS A 27 -15.77 -7.03 3.45
C LYS A 27 -15.26 -6.55 2.09
N VAL A 28 -15.02 -5.25 1.92
CA VAL A 28 -14.43 -4.65 0.72
C VAL A 28 -12.92 -4.46 0.86
N SER A 29 -12.21 -4.40 -0.27
CA SER A 29 -10.78 -4.09 -0.32
C SER A 29 -10.49 -2.73 0.30
N MET A 30 -9.55 -2.71 1.25
CA MET A 30 -9.10 -1.48 1.89
C MET A 30 -7.98 -0.83 1.08
N THR A 31 -7.98 0.50 1.04
CA THR A 31 -6.88 1.27 0.48
C THR A 31 -5.67 1.11 1.39
N LYS A 32 -4.51 0.81 0.81
CA LYS A 32 -3.26 0.59 1.58
C LYS A 32 -2.23 1.66 1.26
N ARG A 33 -1.57 2.18 2.29
CA ARG A 33 -0.52 3.20 2.17
C ARG A 33 0.64 2.88 3.11
N LEU A 34 1.85 3.07 2.62
CA LEU A 34 3.06 3.03 3.44
C LEU A 34 3.20 4.32 4.25
N VAL A 35 3.44 4.18 5.55
CA VAL A 35 3.68 5.29 6.46
C VAL A 35 4.96 5.04 7.27
N ALA A 36 5.46 6.08 7.95
CA ALA A 36 6.70 6.02 8.74
C ALA A 36 7.86 5.38 7.94
N GLY A 37 8.16 5.94 6.77
CA GLY A 37 9.26 5.50 5.91
C GLY A 37 9.09 4.09 5.32
N GLY A 38 7.87 3.54 5.30
CA GLY A 38 7.60 2.20 4.78
C GLY A 38 7.66 1.08 5.81
N GLN A 39 7.82 1.42 7.10
CA GLN A 39 7.83 0.46 8.21
C GLN A 39 6.42 -0.04 8.56
N PHE A 40 5.39 0.74 8.27
CA PHE A 40 4.01 0.39 8.58
C PHE A 40 3.13 0.54 7.35
N ILE A 41 2.10 -0.30 7.29
CA ILE A 41 1.06 -0.24 6.29
C ILE A 41 -0.21 0.22 6.99
N HIS A 42 -0.74 1.36 6.57
CA HIS A 42 -2.08 1.82 6.92
C HIS A 42 -3.07 1.29 5.90
N TYR A 43 -4.09 0.58 6.37
CA TYR A 43 -5.27 0.19 5.62
C TYR A 43 -6.43 1.08 6.02
N THR A 44 -7.17 1.60 5.06
CA THR A 44 -8.39 2.38 5.29
C THR A 44 -9.53 1.85 4.44
N CYS A 45 -10.69 1.60 5.05
CA CYS A 45 -11.87 1.19 4.32
C CYS A 45 -12.49 2.38 3.58
N PRO A 46 -12.74 2.29 2.25
CA PRO A 46 -13.36 3.37 1.49
C PRO A 46 -14.86 3.54 1.77
N LYS A 47 -15.49 2.59 2.45
CA LYS A 47 -16.94 2.62 2.76
C LYS A 47 -17.23 3.18 4.15
N CYS A 48 -16.55 2.66 5.17
CA CYS A 48 -16.86 2.97 6.57
C CYS A 48 -15.71 3.66 7.31
N VAL A 49 -14.66 4.10 6.59
CA VAL A 49 -13.46 4.77 7.13
C VAL A 49 -12.72 4.03 8.24
N PHE A 50 -13.04 2.75 8.47
CA PHE A 50 -12.31 1.90 9.41
C PHE A 50 -10.83 1.84 9.03
N GLN A 51 -9.95 2.06 10.01
CA GLN A 51 -8.52 2.06 9.83
C GLN A 51 -7.88 0.86 10.53
N HIS A 52 -6.87 0.28 9.90
CA HIS A 52 -6.06 -0.77 10.48
C HIS A 52 -4.60 -0.56 10.12
N THR A 53 -3.71 -0.68 11.09
CA THR A 53 -2.28 -0.48 10.88
C THR A 53 -1.54 -1.76 11.16
N THR A 54 -0.73 -2.21 10.21
CA THR A 54 0.10 -3.40 10.36
C THR A 54 1.56 -3.02 10.18
N LYS A 55 2.42 -3.46 11.10
CA LYS A 55 3.86 -3.33 10.93
C LYS A 55 4.30 -4.23 9.77
N ARG A 56 5.03 -3.68 8.81
CA ARG A 56 5.65 -4.48 7.75
C ARG A 56 6.72 -5.33 8.45
N ALA A 57 6.61 -6.65 8.39
CA ALA A 57 7.69 -7.50 8.87
C ALA A 57 8.97 -7.09 8.12
N PRO A 58 10.13 -6.95 8.79
CA PRO A 58 11.37 -6.81 8.07
C PRO A 58 11.46 -8.03 7.13
N LYS A 59 11.68 -7.80 5.83
CA LYS A 59 12.09 -8.88 4.93
C LYS A 59 13.46 -9.29 5.46
N THR A 60 13.52 -10.29 6.35
CA THR A 60 14.76 -10.99 6.64
C THR A 60 15.09 -11.75 5.35
N GLU A 61 16.02 -11.20 4.57
CA GLU A 61 16.77 -11.99 3.58
C GLU A 61 17.59 -13.07 4.27
#